data_AF-A0A645H9D8-F1
#
_entry.id   AF-A0A645H9D8-F1
#
_cell.length_a   1.000
_cell.length_b   1.000
_cell.length_c   1.000
_cell.angle_alpha   90.00
_cell.angle_beta   90.00
_cell.angle_gamma   90.00
#
_symmetry.space_group_name_H-M   'P 1'
#
loop_
_entity.id
_entity.type
_entity.pdbx_description
1 polymer ?
#
loop_
_entity_poly.entity_id
_entity_poly.type
_entity_poly.pdbx_seq_one_letter_code
_entity_poly.pdbx_strand_id
1 'polypeptide(L)'
;MQGTNPYQYALSCLGGKWKMTILHHIHHHGVIRFSKTKKTLPVSEKVLSQQLKELIEDGLIERIQYNTIPLKVEYILTPAGERLIPALDLIFIWSIERMRELDIEIDPDAFLVHTQKKYHKCVSQIIDNYEQLCDFVDDLVEKDLSLKDTTTDFMNNKEEMLERLLNSNSQNSDEIKINKKKTNEHEKP
;
A
#
# COMPACT_ATOMS: atom_id res chain seq x y z
N MET A 1 -23.39 27.73 0.66
CA MET A 1 -22.79 26.44 1.07
C MET A 1 -21.30 26.63 1.14
N GLN A 2 -20.67 26.35 2.27
CA GLN A 2 -19.21 26.39 2.38
C GLN A 2 -18.66 25.19 1.60
N GLY A 3 -17.67 25.42 0.73
CA GLY A 3 -17.07 24.35 -0.08
C GLY A 3 -16.31 23.35 0.79
N THR A 4 -16.32 22.08 0.40
CA THR A 4 -15.54 21.02 1.06
C THR A 4 -14.11 21.03 0.54
N ASN A 5 -13.11 21.04 1.44
CA ASN A 5 -11.72 20.92 1.04
C ASN A 5 -11.45 19.50 0.48
N PRO A 6 -10.79 19.35 -0.69
CA PRO A 6 -10.55 18.04 -1.30
C PRO A 6 -9.78 17.05 -0.41
N TYR A 7 -8.82 17.51 0.39
CA TYR A 7 -8.09 16.65 1.32
C TYR A 7 -8.98 16.16 2.46
N GLN A 8 -9.88 17.01 2.95
CA GLN A 8 -10.87 16.62 3.95
C GLN A 8 -11.85 15.59 3.39
N TYR A 9 -12.27 15.75 2.14
CA TYR A 9 -13.11 14.76 1.45
C TYR A 9 -12.40 13.42 1.31
N ALA A 10 -11.16 13.41 0.77
CA ALA A 10 -10.36 12.19 0.64
C ALA A 10 -10.16 11.50 2.00
N LEU A 11 -9.84 12.26 3.04
CA LEU A 11 -9.68 11.71 4.39
C LEU A 11 -11.00 11.17 4.96
N SER A 12 -12.15 11.74 4.61
CA SER A 12 -13.45 11.19 5.03
C SER A 12 -13.74 9.83 4.38
N CYS A 13 -13.40 9.67 3.10
CA CYS A 13 -13.57 8.43 2.38
C CYS A 13 -12.56 7.35 2.78
N LEU A 14 -11.30 7.74 3.05
CA LEU A 14 -10.19 6.81 3.27
C LEU A 14 -9.76 6.65 4.72
N GLY A 15 -10.19 7.56 5.59
CA GLY A 15 -9.84 7.57 6.99
C GLY A 15 -10.30 6.31 7.71
N GLY A 16 -9.49 5.86 8.67
CA GLY A 16 -9.71 4.63 9.43
C GLY A 16 -8.64 3.59 9.15
N LYS A 17 -8.44 2.68 10.11
CA LYS A 17 -7.35 1.69 10.07
C LYS A 17 -7.46 0.71 8.90
N TRP A 18 -8.68 0.38 8.44
CA TRP A 18 -8.90 -0.78 7.58
C TRP A 18 -9.38 -0.46 6.17
N LYS A 19 -9.88 0.76 5.89
CA LYS A 19 -10.46 1.10 4.58
C LYS A 19 -9.46 0.88 3.44
N MET A 20 -8.26 1.43 3.55
CA MET A 20 -7.21 1.27 2.53
C MET A 20 -6.79 -0.20 2.35
N THR A 21 -6.61 -0.93 3.45
CA THR A 21 -6.28 -2.37 3.42
C THR A 21 -7.38 -3.19 2.74
N ILE A 22 -8.65 -2.91 3.02
CA ILE A 22 -9.79 -3.61 2.42
C ILE A 22 -9.86 -3.31 0.92
N LEU A 23 -9.69 -2.06 0.50
CA LEU A 23 -9.68 -1.69 -0.92
C LEU A 23 -8.58 -2.45 -1.69
N HIS A 24 -7.35 -2.48 -1.15
CA HIS A 24 -6.27 -3.27 -1.74
C HIS A 24 -6.55 -4.77 -1.73
N HIS A 25 -7.15 -5.30 -0.67
CA HIS A 25 -7.53 -6.71 -0.61
C HIS A 25 -8.54 -7.08 -1.70
N ILE A 26 -9.52 -6.21 -1.97
CA ILE A 26 -10.46 -6.39 -3.08
C ILE A 26 -9.73 -6.30 -4.41
N HIS A 27 -8.90 -5.27 -4.63
CA HIS A 27 -8.12 -5.13 -5.86
C HIS A 27 -7.26 -6.37 -6.15
N HIS A 28 -6.57 -6.90 -5.13
CA HIS A 28 -5.70 -8.05 -5.25
C HIS A 28 -6.46 -9.32 -5.68
N HIS A 29 -7.63 -9.57 -5.06
CA HIS A 29 -8.40 -10.78 -5.33
C HIS A 29 -9.44 -10.61 -6.46
N GLY A 30 -9.67 -9.38 -6.93
CA GLY A 30 -10.76 -8.97 -7.82
C GLY A 30 -12.13 -8.99 -7.15
N VAL A 31 -12.39 -9.98 -6.31
CA VAL A 31 -13.64 -10.14 -5.55
C VAL A 31 -13.36 -10.78 -4.20
N ILE A 32 -14.04 -10.31 -3.16
CA ILE A 32 -13.91 -10.87 -1.80
C ILE A 32 -15.25 -11.30 -1.22
N ARG A 33 -15.20 -12.13 -0.18
CA ARG A 33 -16.35 -12.54 0.62
C ARG A 33 -16.04 -12.30 2.09
N PHE A 34 -17.02 -11.82 2.84
CA PHE A 34 -16.87 -11.48 4.26
C PHE A 34 -16.17 -12.57 5.08
N SER A 35 -16.64 -13.82 4.97
CA SER A 35 -16.11 -14.96 5.75
C SER A 35 -14.68 -15.34 5.38
N LYS A 36 -14.25 -15.10 4.13
CA LYS A 36 -12.87 -15.32 3.70
C LYS A 36 -11.97 -14.18 4.18
N THR A 37 -12.41 -12.94 4.00
CA THR A 37 -11.67 -11.74 4.41
C THR A 37 -11.42 -11.70 5.92
N LYS A 38 -12.38 -12.14 6.73
CA LYS A 38 -12.20 -12.29 8.20
C LYS A 38 -11.08 -13.28 8.57
N LYS A 39 -10.83 -14.30 7.74
CA LYS A 39 -9.77 -15.28 7.99
C LYS A 39 -8.39 -14.78 7.55
N THR A 40 -8.34 -13.82 6.64
CA THR A 40 -7.10 -13.29 6.07
C THR A 40 -6.65 -12.01 6.75
N LEU A 41 -7.59 -11.16 7.18
CA LEU A 41 -7.29 -9.90 7.85
C LEU A 41 -7.58 -10.03 9.36
N PRO A 42 -6.69 -9.54 10.25
CA PRO A 42 -6.89 -9.56 11.70
C PRO A 42 -7.87 -8.46 12.17
N VAL A 43 -9.04 -8.42 11.55
CA VAL A 43 -10.11 -7.44 11.81
C VAL A 43 -11.31 -8.14 12.46
N SER A 44 -11.94 -7.49 13.44
CA SER A 44 -13.16 -8.03 14.05
C SER A 44 -14.34 -7.98 13.07
N GLU A 45 -15.31 -8.87 13.22
CA GLU A 45 -16.49 -8.91 12.34
C GLU A 45 -17.27 -7.59 12.34
N LYS A 46 -17.42 -6.99 13.53
CA LYS A 46 -18.12 -5.70 13.69
C LYS A 46 -17.40 -4.59 12.92
N VAL A 47 -16.07 -4.52 13.03
CA VAL A 47 -15.27 -3.52 12.33
C VAL A 47 -15.31 -3.77 10.83
N LEU A 48 -15.08 -5.00 10.36
CA LEU A 48 -15.13 -5.32 8.92
C LEU A 48 -16.49 -4.99 8.31
N SER A 49 -17.58 -5.33 9.00
CA SER A 49 -18.95 -5.01 8.55
C SER A 49 -19.16 -3.51 8.43
N GLN A 50 -18.74 -2.74 9.43
CA GLN A 50 -18.85 -1.28 9.44
C GLN A 50 -18.03 -0.65 8.31
N GLN A 51 -16.79 -1.09 8.11
CA GLN A 51 -15.90 -0.54 7.07
C GLN A 51 -16.39 -0.87 5.66
N LEU A 52 -16.90 -2.09 5.43
CA LEU A 52 -17.53 -2.44 4.15
C LEU A 52 -18.77 -1.59 3.88
N LYS A 53 -19.59 -1.33 4.91
CA LYS A 53 -20.76 -0.46 4.78
C LYS A 53 -20.36 0.97 4.39
N GLU A 54 -19.40 1.55 5.09
CA GLU A 54 -18.89 2.90 4.79
C GLU A 54 -18.33 2.98 3.36
N LEU A 55 -17.54 1.99 2.93
CA LEU A 55 -16.98 1.97 1.57
C LEU A 55 -18.06 1.83 0.47
N ILE A 56 -19.20 1.19 0.77
CA ILE A 56 -20.36 1.15 -0.13
C ILE A 56 -21.05 2.52 -0.17
N GLU A 57 -21.24 3.15 0.99
CA GLU A 57 -21.83 4.49 1.10
C GLU A 57 -20.97 5.56 0.41
N ASP A 58 -19.65 5.43 0.50
CA ASP A 58 -18.66 6.27 -0.21
C ASP A 58 -18.58 5.95 -1.72
N GLY A 59 -19.28 4.90 -2.20
CA GLY A 59 -19.31 4.51 -3.61
C GLY A 59 -18.01 3.91 -4.14
N LEU A 60 -17.13 3.44 -3.26
CA LEU A 60 -15.84 2.85 -3.61
C LEU A 60 -15.93 1.34 -3.87
N ILE A 61 -16.89 0.67 -3.24
CA ILE A 61 -17.14 -0.77 -3.44
C ILE A 61 -18.62 -1.03 -3.70
N GLU A 62 -18.91 -2.15 -4.37
CA GLU A 62 -20.26 -2.65 -4.60
C GLU A 62 -20.46 -4.01 -3.92
N ARG A 63 -21.65 -4.23 -3.35
CA ARG A 63 -22.07 -5.51 -2.77
C ARG A 63 -23.00 -6.25 -3.73
N ILE A 64 -22.56 -7.41 -4.20
CA ILE A 64 -23.33 -8.27 -5.09
C ILE A 64 -23.89 -9.45 -4.29
N GLN A 65 -25.21 -9.66 -4.37
CA GLN A 65 -25.89 -10.78 -3.74
C GLN A 65 -26.40 -11.76 -4.80
N TYR A 66 -26.04 -13.02 -4.64
CA TYR A 66 -26.50 -14.11 -5.49
C TYR A 66 -27.52 -14.95 -4.72
N ASN A 67 -28.67 -15.20 -5.35
CA ASN A 67 -29.73 -16.06 -4.81
C ASN A 67 -29.37 -17.54 -4.98
N THR A 68 -28.32 -17.97 -4.28
CA THR A 68 -27.88 -19.38 -4.18
C THR A 68 -28.29 -19.98 -2.83
N ILE A 69 -28.23 -21.31 -2.72
CA ILE A 69 -28.32 -22.02 -1.44
C ILE A 69 -26.96 -22.67 -1.18
N PRO A 70 -26.18 -22.22 -0.17
CA PRO A 70 -26.45 -21.09 0.73
C PRO A 70 -26.31 -19.72 0.03
N LEU A 71 -26.89 -18.68 0.64
CA LEU A 71 -26.82 -17.31 0.11
C LEU A 71 -25.37 -16.86 -0.04
N LYS A 72 -25.02 -16.32 -1.21
CA LYS A 72 -23.67 -15.88 -1.51
C LYS A 72 -23.64 -14.36 -1.67
N VAL A 73 -22.69 -13.73 -0.97
CA VAL A 73 -22.45 -12.28 -1.02
C VAL A 73 -21.00 -12.04 -1.39
N GLU A 74 -20.78 -11.18 -2.36
CA GLU A 74 -19.47 -10.77 -2.85
C GLU A 74 -19.34 -9.25 -2.83
N TYR A 75 -18.10 -8.78 -2.70
CA TYR A 75 -17.74 -7.36 -2.73
C TYR A 75 -16.68 -7.14 -3.81
N ILE A 76 -16.89 -6.12 -4.63
CA ILE A 76 -15.99 -5.72 -5.73
C ILE A 76 -15.72 -4.21 -5.67
N LEU A 77 -14.65 -3.74 -6.29
CA LEU A 77 -14.42 -2.31 -6.47
C LEU A 77 -15.41 -1.75 -7.50
N THR A 78 -15.86 -0.52 -7.27
CA THR A 78 -16.53 0.26 -8.32
C THR A 78 -15.49 0.85 -9.28
N PRO A 79 -15.89 1.41 -10.44
CA PRO A 79 -14.96 2.17 -11.28
C PRO A 79 -14.27 3.34 -10.55
N ALA A 80 -14.91 3.93 -9.54
CA ALA A 80 -14.30 4.96 -8.71
C ALA A 80 -13.25 4.36 -7.74
N GLY A 81 -13.57 3.22 -7.12
CA GLY A 81 -12.64 2.47 -6.27
C GLY A 81 -11.39 2.01 -7.02
N GLU A 82 -11.53 1.50 -8.24
CA GLU A 82 -10.39 1.09 -9.08
C GLU A 82 -9.47 2.26 -9.42
N ARG A 83 -10.02 3.45 -9.74
CA ARG A 83 -9.23 4.66 -9.99
C ARG A 83 -8.47 5.17 -8.76
N LEU A 84 -8.88 4.76 -7.57
CA LEU A 84 -8.27 5.19 -6.31
C LEU A 84 -7.04 4.37 -5.94
N ILE A 85 -6.94 3.13 -6.42
CA ILE A 85 -5.85 2.20 -6.10
C ILE A 85 -4.45 2.80 -6.34
N PRO A 86 -4.15 3.45 -7.48
CA PRO A 86 -2.84 4.05 -7.68
C PRO A 86 -2.47 5.14 -6.66
N ALA A 87 -3.46 5.89 -6.15
CA ALA A 87 -3.21 6.90 -5.12
C ALA A 87 -2.91 6.25 -3.77
N LEU A 88 -3.58 5.14 -3.44
CA LEU A 88 -3.27 4.37 -2.24
C LEU A 88 -1.87 3.76 -2.29
N ASP A 89 -1.44 3.28 -3.47
CA ASP A 89 -0.09 2.77 -3.68
C ASP A 89 0.97 3.85 -3.38
N LEU A 90 0.76 5.08 -3.86
CA LEU A 90 1.66 6.21 -3.60
C LEU A 90 1.72 6.56 -2.10
N ILE A 91 0.57 6.59 -1.43
CA ILE A 91 0.51 6.84 0.02
C ILE A 91 1.26 5.73 0.78
N PHE A 92 1.08 4.47 0.38
CA PHE A 92 1.77 3.34 1.01
C PHE A 92 3.29 3.44 0.84
N ILE A 93 3.78 3.71 -0.38
CA ILE A 93 5.22 3.85 -0.67
C ILE A 93 5.81 4.97 0.19
N TRP A 94 5.22 6.17 0.15
CA TRP A 94 5.65 7.30 0.95
C TRP A 94 5.65 6.97 2.45
N SER A 95 4.63 6.25 2.94
CA SER A 95 4.52 5.89 4.35
C SER A 95 5.65 4.95 4.78
N ILE A 96 6.03 3.98 3.94
CA ILE A 96 7.15 3.06 4.22
C ILE A 96 8.47 3.82 4.32
N GLU A 97 8.72 4.75 3.40
CA GLU A 97 9.92 5.59 3.41
C GLU A 97 9.95 6.46 4.67
N ARG A 98 8.84 7.14 4.97
CA ARG A 98 8.74 8.03 6.12
C ARG A 98 8.87 7.29 7.46
N MET A 99 8.30 6.10 7.57
CA MET A 99 8.44 5.25 8.76
C MET A 99 9.90 4.82 8.97
N ARG A 100 10.62 4.50 7.88
CA ARG A 100 12.04 4.18 7.96
C ARG A 100 12.89 5.36 8.43
N GLU A 101 12.67 6.56 7.89
CA GLU A 101 13.39 7.78 8.33
C GLU A 101 13.23 8.08 9.81
N LEU A 102 12.05 7.74 10.35
CA LEU A 102 11.69 8.00 11.74
C LEU A 102 11.94 6.79 12.68
N ASP A 103 12.54 5.71 12.17
CA ASP A 103 12.76 4.45 12.88
C ASP A 103 11.48 3.89 13.53
N ILE A 104 10.36 3.99 12.81
CA ILE A 104 9.07 3.45 13.23
C ILE A 104 8.95 2.02 12.69
N GLU A 105 8.75 1.06 13.60
CA GLU A 105 8.51 -0.34 13.24
C GLU A 105 7.26 -0.47 12.35
N ILE A 106 7.42 -1.18 11.23
CA ILE A 106 6.31 -1.46 10.32
C ILE A 106 5.62 -2.74 10.78
N ASP A 107 4.32 -2.64 11.04
CA ASP A 107 3.48 -3.79 11.34
C ASP A 107 3.59 -4.84 10.21
N PRO A 108 3.99 -6.10 10.48
CA PRO A 108 4.07 -7.15 9.48
C PRO A 108 2.75 -7.36 8.71
N ASP A 109 1.62 -7.08 9.35
CA ASP A 109 0.29 -7.19 8.74
C ASP A 109 0.07 -6.18 7.61
N ALA A 110 0.84 -5.09 7.57
CA ALA A 110 0.79 -4.08 6.50
C ALA A 110 1.14 -4.67 5.12
N PHE A 111 1.84 -5.81 5.08
CA PHE A 111 2.23 -6.47 3.83
C PHE A 111 1.26 -7.56 3.38
N LEU A 112 0.26 -7.95 4.19
CA LEU A 112 -0.65 -9.07 3.89
C LEU A 112 -1.36 -8.94 2.53
N VAL A 113 -1.64 -7.71 2.09
CA VAL A 113 -2.32 -7.41 0.83
C VAL A 113 -1.34 -7.01 -0.31
N HIS A 114 -0.06 -6.84 0.00
CA HIS A 114 0.98 -6.33 -0.91
C HIS A 114 2.03 -7.40 -1.27
N THR A 115 1.60 -8.67 -1.39
CA THR A 115 2.47 -9.85 -1.49
C THR A 115 2.93 -10.23 -2.92
N GLN A 116 2.62 -9.45 -3.98
CA GLN A 116 2.92 -9.85 -5.37
C GLN A 116 4.11 -9.11 -6.02
N LYS A 117 4.81 -9.80 -6.94
CA LYS A 117 5.81 -9.21 -7.87
C LYS A 117 5.30 -8.02 -8.68
N LYS A 118 3.99 -7.91 -8.92
CA LYS A 118 3.36 -6.77 -9.60
C LYS A 118 3.54 -5.47 -8.81
N TYR A 119 3.54 -5.54 -7.47
CA TYR A 119 3.88 -4.41 -6.60
C TYR A 119 5.34 -3.99 -6.74
N HIS A 120 6.28 -4.94 -6.75
CA HIS A 120 7.69 -4.65 -7.00
C HIS A 120 7.91 -3.92 -8.33
N LYS A 121 7.16 -4.28 -9.39
CA LYS A 121 7.26 -3.63 -10.69
C LYS A 121 6.62 -2.23 -10.71
N CYS A 122 5.46 -2.05 -10.06
CA CYS A 122 4.83 -0.73 -9.93
C CYS A 122 5.69 0.21 -9.08
N VAL A 123 6.28 -0.29 -7.98
CA VAL A 123 7.22 0.45 -7.14
C VAL A 123 8.48 0.80 -7.92
N SER A 124 9.06 -0.14 -8.67
CA SER A 124 10.18 0.14 -9.59
C SER A 124 9.79 1.23 -10.58
N GLN A 125 8.64 1.13 -11.25
CA GLN A 125 8.19 2.14 -12.22
C GLN A 125 7.92 3.51 -11.58
N ILE A 126 7.44 3.56 -10.34
CA ILE A 126 7.25 4.82 -9.61
C ILE A 126 8.61 5.42 -9.23
N ILE A 127 9.57 4.59 -8.79
CA ILE A 127 10.94 4.99 -8.50
C ILE A 127 11.65 5.45 -9.78
N ASP A 128 11.56 4.67 -10.87
CA ASP A 128 12.11 4.99 -12.19
C ASP A 128 11.49 6.28 -12.75
N ASN A 129 10.18 6.49 -12.53
CA ASN A 129 9.51 7.74 -12.92
C ASN A 129 9.91 8.91 -12.02
N TYR A 130 10.20 8.68 -10.74
CA TYR A 130 10.73 9.69 -9.83
C TYR A 130 12.18 10.05 -10.17
N GLU A 131 13.00 9.07 -10.59
CA GLU A 131 14.35 9.27 -11.12
C GLU A 131 14.30 10.06 -12.43
N GLN A 132 13.42 9.71 -13.38
CA GLN A 132 13.24 10.50 -14.60
C GLN A 132 12.74 11.93 -14.32
N LEU A 133 11.90 12.10 -13.30
CA LEU A 133 11.44 13.41 -12.86
C LEU A 133 12.59 14.21 -12.21
N CYS A 134 13.44 13.55 -11.41
CA CYS A 134 14.66 14.13 -10.86
C CYS A 134 15.62 14.53 -11.98
N ASP A 135 15.91 13.65 -12.93
CA ASP A 135 16.77 13.94 -14.08
C ASP A 135 16.25 15.13 -14.90
N PHE A 136 14.92 15.20 -15.11
CA PHE A 136 14.28 16.34 -15.78
C PHE A 136 14.39 17.64 -14.98
N VAL A 137 14.25 17.57 -13.66
CA VAL A 137 14.43 18.71 -12.75
C VAL A 137 15.90 19.13 -12.71
N ASP A 138 16.86 18.20 -12.71
CA ASP A 138 18.29 18.47 -12.77
C ASP A 138 18.65 19.12 -14.11
N ASP A 139 18.08 18.65 -15.22
CA ASP A 139 18.26 19.21 -16.56
C ASP A 139 17.59 20.61 -16.71
N LEU A 140 16.64 20.95 -15.83
CA LEU A 140 16.07 22.30 -15.67
C LEU A 140 16.92 23.19 -14.74
N VAL A 141 17.47 22.62 -13.65
CA VAL A 141 18.32 23.30 -12.66
C VAL A 141 19.71 23.59 -13.22
N GLU A 142 20.24 22.76 -14.11
CA GLU A 142 21.48 23.04 -14.84
C GLU A 142 21.32 24.25 -15.79
N LYS A 143 20.11 24.41 -16.36
CA LYS A 143 19.75 25.52 -17.25
C LYS A 143 19.40 26.82 -16.49
N ASP A 144 19.07 26.73 -15.21
CA ASP A 144 18.78 27.89 -14.35
C ASP A 144 19.70 27.93 -13.12
N LEU A 145 20.77 28.74 -13.19
CA LEU A 145 21.81 28.87 -12.17
C LEU A 145 21.31 29.26 -10.77
N SER A 146 20.06 29.72 -10.63
CA SER A 146 19.50 30.20 -9.36
C SER A 146 18.95 29.11 -8.43
N LEU A 147 18.81 27.87 -8.90
CA LEU A 147 18.17 26.77 -8.15
C LEU A 147 19.16 25.73 -7.57
N LYS A 148 20.47 25.85 -7.87
CA LYS A 148 21.49 24.82 -7.60
C LYS A 148 21.73 24.52 -6.12
N ASP A 149 21.52 25.50 -5.23
CA ASP A 149 21.87 25.37 -3.81
C ASP A 149 20.88 24.52 -3.01
N THR A 150 19.64 24.35 -3.49
CA THR A 150 18.60 23.60 -2.74
C THR A 150 18.54 22.12 -3.15
N THR A 151 18.85 21.82 -4.41
CA THR A 151 18.75 20.47 -4.99
C THR A 151 19.94 19.58 -4.61
N THR A 152 21.12 20.19 -4.48
CA THR A 152 22.38 19.47 -4.17
C THR A 152 22.34 18.79 -2.79
N ASP A 153 21.71 19.43 -1.79
CA ASP A 153 21.54 18.84 -0.45
C ASP A 153 20.52 17.68 -0.42
N PHE A 154 19.53 17.71 -1.31
CA PHE A 154 18.50 16.66 -1.40
C PHE A 154 19.05 15.39 -2.09
N MET A 155 19.89 15.55 -3.10
CA MET A 155 20.44 14.45 -3.90
C MET A 155 21.53 13.67 -3.17
N ASN A 156 22.39 14.33 -2.39
CA ASN A 156 23.44 13.66 -1.60
C ASN A 156 22.86 12.72 -0.52
N ASN A 157 21.65 13.02 -0.01
CA ASN A 157 20.96 12.17 0.96
C ASN A 157 20.29 10.93 0.31
N LYS A 158 20.00 11.01 -1.00
CA LYS A 158 19.33 9.95 -1.78
C LYS A 158 20.27 8.77 -2.10
N GLU A 159 21.51 9.04 -2.48
CA GLU A 159 22.49 7.98 -2.80
C GLU A 159 22.86 7.15 -1.57
N GLU A 160 23.06 7.80 -0.42
CA GLU A 160 23.33 7.14 0.85
C GLU A 160 22.16 6.24 1.31
N MET A 161 20.93 6.62 0.96
CA MET A 161 19.71 5.85 1.25
C MET A 161 19.58 4.60 0.36
N LEU A 162 19.89 4.71 -0.93
CA LEU A 162 19.77 3.60 -1.89
C LEU A 162 20.78 2.46 -1.61
N GLU A 163 22.02 2.79 -1.23
CA GLU A 163 23.01 1.78 -0.84
C GLU A 163 22.58 1.00 0.42
N ARG A 164 21.95 1.67 1.39
CA ARG A 164 21.43 1.04 2.62
C ARG A 164 20.23 0.14 2.35
N LEU A 165 19.41 0.50 1.38
CA LEU A 165 18.25 -0.29 0.95
C LEU A 165 18.61 -1.58 0.23
N LEU A 166 19.65 -1.55 -0.59
CA LEU A 166 20.13 -2.74 -1.30
C LEU A 166 20.83 -3.72 -0.36
N ASN A 167 21.59 -3.21 0.62
CA ASN A 167 22.33 -4.04 1.58
C ASN A 167 21.45 -4.72 2.64
N SER A 168 20.34 -4.11 3.06
CA SER A 168 19.41 -4.69 4.05
C SER A 168 18.56 -5.86 3.50
N ASN A 169 18.31 -5.91 2.19
CA ASN A 169 17.58 -6.99 1.53
C ASN A 169 18.38 -8.30 1.39
N SER A 170 19.72 -8.21 1.35
CA SER A 170 20.58 -9.40 1.28
C SER A 170 20.66 -10.16 2.62
N GLN A 171 20.55 -9.47 3.76
CA GLN A 171 20.67 -10.12 5.07
C GLN A 171 19.35 -10.74 5.57
N ASN A 172 18.21 -10.07 5.32
CA ASN A 172 16.89 -10.59 5.71
C ASN A 172 16.48 -11.85 4.93
N SER A 173 16.94 -12.02 3.68
CA SER A 173 16.59 -13.18 2.87
C SER A 173 17.28 -14.48 3.30
N ASP A 174 18.40 -14.39 4.01
CA ASP A 174 19.12 -15.55 4.57
C ASP A 174 18.64 -15.90 5.98
N GLU A 175 18.28 -14.92 6.82
CA GLU A 175 17.68 -15.18 8.14
C GLU A 175 16.29 -15.82 8.05
N ILE A 176 15.48 -15.43 7.06
CA ILE A 176 14.15 -16.03 6.82
C ILE A 176 14.27 -17.49 6.35
N LYS A 177 15.34 -17.85 5.61
CA LYS A 177 15.59 -19.25 5.22
C LYS A 177 16.06 -20.11 6.39
N ILE A 178 16.86 -19.54 7.30
CA ILE A 178 17.36 -20.22 8.50
C ILE A 178 16.21 -20.48 9.49
N ASN A 179 15.32 -19.52 9.70
CA ASN A 179 14.18 -19.67 10.62
C ASN A 179 13.09 -20.61 10.11
N LYS A 180 12.87 -20.71 8.79
CA LYS A 180 11.95 -21.71 8.19
C LYS A 180 12.46 -23.14 8.24
N LYS A 181 13.77 -23.36 8.41
CA LYS A 181 14.35 -24.70 8.53
C LYS A 181 14.24 -25.25 9.95
N LYS A 182 14.35 -24.40 10.97
CA LYS A 182 14.21 -24.78 12.39
C LYS A 182 12.78 -25.08 12.82
N THR A 183 11.77 -24.46 12.20
CA THR A 183 10.36 -24.71 12.54
C THR A 183 9.81 -26.01 11.96
N ASN A 184 10.44 -26.60 10.93
CA ASN A 184 10.01 -27.86 10.31
C ASN A 184 10.65 -29.13 10.91
N GLU A 185 11.54 -29.02 11.90
CA GLU A 185 12.14 -30.18 12.59
C GLU A 185 11.51 -30.48 13.97
N HIS A 186 10.56 -29.67 14.44
CA HIS A 186 9.86 -29.90 15.71
C HIS A 186 8.40 -30.38 15.60
N GLU A 187 7.93 -30.66 14.38
CA GLU A 187 6.65 -31.35 14.16
C GLU A 187 6.84 -32.58 13.27
N LYS A 188 7.27 -33.68 13.88
CA LYS A 188 6.91 -35.03 13.45
C LYS A 188 6.71 -35.91 14.69
N PRO A 189 5.71 -36.81 14.65
CA PRO A 189 5.01 -37.35 15.82
C PRO A 189 5.85 -38.28 16.69
#